data_AF-A0A965QP91-F1
#
_entry.id   AF-A0A965QP91-F1
#
_cell.length_a   1.000
_cell.length_b   1.000
_cell.length_c   1.000
_cell.angle_alpha   90.00
_cell.angle_beta   90.00
_cell.angle_gamma   90.00
#
_symmetry.space_group_name_H-M   'P 1'
#
loop_
_entity.id
_entity.type
_entity.pdbx_description
1 polymer ?
#
loop_
_entity_poly.entity_id
_entity_poly.type
_entity_poly.pdbx_seq_one_letter_code
_entity_poly.pdbx_strand_id
1 'polypeptide(L)' 'MLTHNTLPYLAYIEVYDPVEHTWHPVLVEIADTSAERQIGLMNRSFLPSDQGML' A
#
# COMPACT_ATOMS: atom_id res chain seq x y z
N MET A 1 -3.02 15.61 24.12
CA MET A 1 -3.72 14.81 23.09
C MET A 1 -3.13 15.25 21.75
N LEU A 2 -2.10 14.54 21.25
CA LEU A 2 -1.47 14.87 19.96
C LEU A 2 -2.27 14.12 18.88
N THR A 3 -3.05 14.86 18.11
CA THR A 3 -3.67 14.36 16.88
C THR A 3 -2.54 14.10 15.89
N HIS A 4 -2.06 12.86 15.85
CA HIS A 4 -1.15 12.42 14.80
C HIS A 4 -1.88 12.64 13.48
N ASN A 5 -1.20 13.27 12.53
CA ASN A 5 -1.72 13.47 11.18
C ASN A 5 -1.82 12.07 10.53
N THR A 6 -2.95 11.38 10.70
CA THR A 6 -3.20 10.00 10.26
C THR A 6 -3.57 9.94 8.79
N LEU A 7 -2.80 10.61 7.93
CA LEU A 7 -2.90 10.32 6.50
C LEU A 7 -1.95 9.15 6.21
N PRO A 8 -2.41 8.10 5.50
CA PRO A 8 -1.53 7.00 5.13
C PRO A 8 -0.35 7.56 4.30
N TYR A 9 0.86 7.10 4.61
CA TYR A 9 2.01 7.41 3.77
C TYR A 9 1.85 6.66 2.44
N LEU A 10 1.68 7.43 1.37
CA LEU A 10 1.56 6.90 0.02
C LEU A 10 2.91 6.94 -0.67
N ALA A 11 3.28 5.84 -1.32
CA ALA A 11 4.47 5.75 -2.16
C ALA A 11 4.13 5.10 -3.50
N TYR A 12 4.87 5.48 -4.54
CA TYR A 12 4.86 4.76 -5.82
C TYR A 12 6.05 3.81 -5.85
N ILE A 13 5.78 2.55 -6.18
CA ILE A 13 6.78 1.53 -6.46
C ILE A 13 6.59 1.00 -7.87
N GLU A 14 7.61 0.34 -8.41
CA GLU A 14 7.51 -0.39 -9.67
C GLU A 14 7.58 -1.89 -9.39
N VAL A 15 6.61 -2.64 -9.90
CA VAL A 15 6.57 -4.10 -9.83
C VAL A 15 6.83 -4.66 -11.22
N TYR A 16 7.80 -5.56 -11.33
CA TYR A 16 8.14 -6.22 -12.59
C TYR A 16 7.20 -7.40 -12.85
N ASP A 17 6.49 -7.37 -13.99
CA ASP A 17 5.72 -8.49 -14.51
C ASP A 17 6.60 -9.34 -15.45
N PRO A 18 6.94 -10.59 -15.09
CA PRO A 18 7.77 -11.46 -15.93
C PRO A 18 7.03 -12.08 -17.12
N VAL A 19 5.69 -12.04 -17.17
CA VAL A 19 4.88 -12.56 -18.28
C VAL A 19 4.83 -11.52 -19.41
N GLU A 20 4.59 -10.25 -19.05
CA GLU A 20 4.54 -9.14 -19.99
C GLU A 20 5.91 -8.50 -20.25
N HIS A 21 6.92 -8.85 -19.43
CA HIS A 21 8.27 -8.28 -19.47
C HIS A 21 8.28 -6.75 -19.30
N THR A 22 7.41 -6.22 -18.44
CA THR A 22 7.18 -4.79 -18.22
C THR A 22 7.21 -4.42 -16.74
N TRP A 23 7.51 -3.16 -16.45
CA TRP A 23 7.39 -2.59 -15.10
C TRP A 23 6.06 -1.86 -14.98
N HIS A 24 5.31 -2.16 -13.91
CA HIS A 24 4.02 -1.55 -13.62
C HIS A 24 4.12 -0.66 -12.39
N PRO A 25 3.70 0.62 -12.47
CA PRO A 25 3.63 1.47 -11.30
C PRO A 25 2.48 1.00 -10.40
N VAL A 26 2.75 0.89 -9.10
CA VAL A 26 1.77 0.53 -8.08
C VAL A 26 1.82 1.59 -6.97
N LEU A 27 0.65 2.11 -6.61
CA LEU A 27 0.49 3.02 -5.48
C LEU A 27 0.31 2.18 -4.20
N VAL A 28 1.21 2.35 -3.23
CA VAL A 28 1.18 1.58 -1.98
C VAL A 28 0.96 2.46 -0.77
N GLU A 29 0.20 1.94 0.18
CA GLU A 29 0.14 2.45 1.55
C GLU A 29 1.25 1.81 2.39
N ILE A 30 2.02 2.61 3.12
CA ILE A 30 3.09 2.11 3.98
C ILE A 30 2.54 1.81 5.38
N ALA A 31 2.63 0.55 5.80
CA ALA A 31 2.27 0.11 7.15
C ALA A 31 3.49 0.13 8.09
N ASP A 32 3.85 1.33 8.55
CA ASP A 32 5.08 1.56 9.32
C ASP A 32 5.00 1.05 10.77
N THR A 33 3.82 1.17 11.40
CA THR A 33 3.61 0.73 12.77
C THR A 33 3.23 -0.75 12.86
N SER A 34 3.50 -1.38 14.02
CA SER A 34 3.07 -2.76 14.26
C SER A 34 1.54 -2.92 14.23
N ALA A 35 0.79 -1.89 14.63
CA ALA A 35 -0.66 -1.89 14.58
C ALA A 35 -1.18 -1.87 13.14
N GLU A 36 -0.60 -1.03 12.27
CA GLU A 36 -0.93 -0.98 10.84
C GLU A 36 -0.61 -2.32 10.16
N ARG A 37 0.56 -2.93 10.44
CA ARG A 37 0.89 -4.26 9.91
C ARG A 37 -0.06 -5.36 10.40
N GLN A 38 -0.56 -5.27 11.63
CA GLN A 38 -1.48 -6.24 12.20
C GLN A 38 -2.88 -6.14 11.58
N ILE A 39 -3.34 -4.91 11.27
CA ILE A 39 -4.61 -4.68 10.58
C ILE A 39 -4.46 -5.00 9.09
N GLY A 40 -3.35 -4.62 8.47
CA GLY A 40 -3.11 -4.78 7.05
C GLY A 40 -4.24 -4.19 6.20
N LEU A 41 -4.73 -4.96 5.24
CA LEU A 41 -5.88 -4.61 4.41
C LEU A 41 -7.23 -5.15 4.96
N MET A 42 -7.28 -5.54 6.24
CA MET A 42 -8.53 -6.04 6.84
C MET A 42 -9.63 -4.96 6.79
N ASN A 43 -10.84 -5.37 6.41
CA ASN A 43 -12.03 -4.53 6.16
C ASN A 43 -12.01 -3.69 4.86
N ARG A 44 -10.99 -3.85 4.00
CA ARG A 44 -11.03 -3.22 2.67
C ARG A 44 -11.98 -4.01 1.76
N SER A 45 -13.04 -3.35 1.29
CA SER A 45 -14.03 -3.96 0.41
C SER A 45 -13.57 -4.07 -1.05
N PHE A 46 -12.61 -3.23 -1.45
CA PHE A 46 -12.06 -3.18 -2.80
C PHE A 46 -10.61 -2.66 -2.81
N LEU A 47 -9.77 -3.34 -3.57
CA LEU A 47 -8.38 -2.93 -3.85
C LEU A 47 -8.20 -2.88 -5.38
N PRO A 48 -7.94 -1.71 -5.97
CA PRO A 48 -7.56 -1.59 -7.38
C PRO A 48 -6.33 -2.44 -7.71
N SER A 49 -6.22 -2.91 -8.95
CA SER A 49 -5.08 -3.75 -9.39
C SER A 49 -3.74 -3.02 -9.38
N ASP A 50 -3.74 -1.69 -9.38
CA ASP A 50 -2.57 -0.81 -9.31
C ASP A 50 -2.33 -0.28 -7.88
N GLN A 51 -2.93 -0.90 -6.86
CA GLN A 51 -2.77 -0.51 -5.47
C GLN A 51 -2.38 -1.68 -4.55
N GLY A 52 -1.64 -1.36 -3.48
CA GLY A 52 -1.20 -2.34 -2.50
C GLY A 52 -0.84 -1.74 -1.14
N MET A 53 -0.23 -2.57 -0.30
CA MET A 53 0.33 -2.19 0.99
C MET A 53 1.74 -2.78 1.13
N LEU A 54 2.66 -1.98 1.69
CA LEU A 54 4.05 -2.35 1.94
C LEU A 54 4.36 -2.33 3.44
#